data_AF-A0A1M5UX96-F1
#
_entry.id   AF-A0A1M5UX96-F1
#
_cell.length_a   1.000
_cell.length_b   1.000
_cell.length_c   1.000
_cell.angle_alpha   90.00
_cell.angle_beta   90.00
_cell.angle_gamma   90.00
#
_symmetry.space_group_name_H-M   'P 1'
#
loop_
_entity.id
_entity.type
_entity.pdbx_description
1 polymer ?
#
loop_
_entity_poly.entity_id
_entity_poly.type
_entity_poly.pdbx_seq_one_letter_code
_entity_poly.pdbx_strand_id
1 'polypeptide(L)'
;MVVGTVLTGVLALVFGYAAVAAIVTAVDEDRLGAAFDPAALKPIVFSADYATAWALSLAVFLGAGVLVGVLNGIPILGAIIGAFVFFYAQVVAARLWAGGYADARAGTAEAGRLDIGESIA
;
A
#
# COMPACT_ATOMS: atom_id res chain seq x y z
N MET A 1 -16.35 -8.02 -23.21
CA MET A 1 -16.43 -8.21 -21.74
C MET A 1 -15.06 -8.45 -21.12
N VAL A 2 -14.31 -9.50 -21.52
CA VAL A 2 -12.98 -9.83 -20.95
C VAL A 2 -11.99 -8.65 -20.94
N VAL A 3 -11.82 -7.97 -22.08
CA VAL A 3 -10.90 -6.81 -22.17
C VAL A 3 -11.29 -5.71 -21.17
N GLY A 4 -12.59 -5.43 -21.03
CA GLY A 4 -13.09 -4.45 -20.07
C GLY A 4 -12.80 -4.87 -18.62
N THR A 5 -13.04 -6.13 -18.26
CA THR A 5 -12.77 -6.64 -16.91
C THR A 5 -11.29 -6.57 -16.55
N VAL A 6 -10.42 -6.98 -17.47
CA VAL A 6 -8.96 -6.93 -17.25
C VAL A 6 -8.50 -5.48 -17.12
N LEU A 7 -8.96 -4.59 -18.00
CA LEU A 7 -8.61 -3.18 -17.94
C LEU A 7 -9.06 -2.54 -16.62
N THR A 8 -10.29 -2.78 -16.19
CA THR A 8 -10.79 -2.30 -14.90
C THR A 8 -9.97 -2.83 -13.73
N GLY A 9 -9.58 -4.11 -13.77
CA GLY A 9 -8.72 -4.70 -12.74
C GLY A 9 -7.35 -4.03 -12.66
N VAL A 10 -6.71 -3.81 -13.81
CA VAL A 10 -5.41 -3.11 -13.88
C VAL A 10 -5.54 -1.68 -13.37
N LEU A 11 -6.55 -0.93 -13.81
CA LEU A 11 -6.78 0.43 -13.35
C LEU A 11 -7.06 0.47 -11.84
N ALA A 12 -7.84 -0.46 -11.30
CA ALA A 12 -8.09 -0.54 -9.86
C ALA A 12 -6.80 -0.77 -9.06
N LEU A 13 -5.88 -1.60 -9.55
CA LEU A 13 -4.57 -1.80 -8.93
C LEU A 13 -3.71 -0.54 -9.00
N VAL A 14 -3.63 0.11 -10.17
CA VAL A 14 -2.85 1.34 -10.36
C VAL A 14 -3.38 2.48 -9.48
N PHE A 15 -4.68 2.72 -9.49
CA PHE A 15 -5.29 3.76 -8.66
C PHE A 15 -5.26 3.39 -7.18
N GLY A 16 -5.43 2.11 -6.81
CA GLY A 16 -5.32 1.66 -5.43
C GLY A 16 -3.91 1.87 -4.87
N TYR A 17 -2.88 1.57 -5.65
CA TYR A 17 -1.48 1.81 -5.31
C TYR A 17 -1.18 3.29 -5.08
N ALA A 18 -1.59 4.13 -6.03
CA ALA A 18 -1.39 5.58 -5.96
C ALA A 18 -2.23 6.24 -4.86
N ALA A 19 -3.46 5.78 -4.63
CA ALA A 19 -4.36 6.34 -3.62
C ALA A 19 -3.81 6.18 -2.21
N VAL A 20 -3.24 5.01 -1.89
CA VAL A 20 -2.62 4.80 -0.57
C VAL A 20 -1.44 5.75 -0.37
N ALA A 21 -0.56 5.89 -1.36
CA ALA A 21 0.59 6.80 -1.28
C ALA A 21 0.13 8.25 -1.12
N ALA A 22 -0.90 8.64 -1.87
CA ALA A 22 -1.50 9.98 -1.82
C ALA A 22 -2.10 10.30 -0.46
N ILE A 23 -2.87 9.36 0.12
CA ILE A 23 -3.48 9.53 1.44
C ILE A 23 -2.41 9.67 2.53
N VAL A 24 -1.40 8.80 2.53
CA VAL A 24 -0.35 8.84 3.56
C VAL A 24 0.47 10.13 3.43
N THR A 25 0.80 10.56 2.20
CA THR A 25 1.51 11.83 1.96
C THR A 25 0.70 13.04 2.42
N ALA A 26 -0.62 13.03 2.20
CA ALA A 26 -1.49 14.12 2.64
C ALA A 26 -1.52 14.27 4.16
N VAL A 27 -1.52 13.15 4.89
CA VAL A 27 -1.50 13.12 6.35
C VAL A 27 -0.14 13.50 6.90
N ASP A 28 0.93 13.00 6.28
CA ASP A 28 2.31 13.26 6.71
C ASP A 28 2.72 14.73 6.51
N GLU A 29 2.34 15.35 5.39
CA GLU A 29 2.61 16.77 5.12
C GLU A 29 1.57 17.72 5.74
N ASP A 30 0.56 17.19 6.45
CA ASP A 30 -0.59 17.94 6.99
C ASP A 30 -1.25 18.87 5.95
N ARG A 31 -1.29 18.41 4.69
CA ARG A 31 -1.72 19.19 3.53
C ARG A 31 -2.39 18.31 2.50
N LEU A 32 -3.70 18.45 2.31
CA LEU A 32 -4.46 17.71 1.30
C LEU A 32 -3.92 17.89 -0.13
N GLY A 33 -3.36 19.06 -0.45
CA GLY A 33 -2.73 19.31 -1.76
C GLY A 33 -1.52 18.42 -2.05
N ALA A 34 -0.83 17.91 -1.01
CA ALA A 34 0.30 17.01 -1.16
C ALA A 34 -0.11 15.66 -1.77
N ALA A 35 -1.37 15.25 -1.61
CA ALA A 35 -1.95 14.06 -2.23
C ALA A 35 -1.91 14.09 -3.77
N PHE A 36 -1.73 15.28 -4.36
CA PHE A 36 -1.73 15.51 -5.80
C PHE A 36 -0.42 16.11 -6.30
N ASP A 37 0.58 16.31 -5.42
CA ASP A 37 1.87 16.89 -5.76
C ASP A 37 2.78 15.80 -6.36
N PRO A 38 3.09 15.84 -7.68
CA PRO A 38 3.91 14.82 -8.30
C PRO A 38 5.34 14.79 -7.74
N ALA A 39 5.85 15.91 -7.22
CA ALA A 39 7.19 15.96 -6.63
C ALA A 39 7.22 15.22 -5.29
N ALA A 40 6.16 15.34 -4.50
CA ALA A 40 6.02 14.61 -3.23
C ALA A 40 5.77 13.10 -3.45
N LEU A 41 4.99 12.74 -4.47
CA LEU A 41 4.57 11.35 -4.70
C LEU A 41 5.61 10.49 -5.42
N LYS A 42 6.36 11.04 -6.38
CA LYS A 42 7.30 10.26 -7.20
C LYS A 42 8.31 9.45 -6.37
N PRO A 43 8.98 10.01 -5.35
CA PRO A 43 9.93 9.26 -4.54
C PRO A 43 9.31 8.05 -3.84
N ILE A 44 8.03 8.15 -3.48
CA ILE A 44 7.29 7.11 -2.76
C ILE A 44 6.76 6.06 -3.74
N VAL A 45 6.04 6.49 -4.76
CA VAL A 45 5.38 5.63 -5.76
C VAL A 45 6.39 4.78 -6.54
N PHE A 46 7.60 5.28 -6.76
CA PHE A 46 8.66 4.54 -7.45
C PHE A 46 9.64 3.84 -6.51
N SER A 47 9.41 3.87 -5.20
CA SER A 47 10.23 3.13 -4.24
C SER A 47 9.92 1.63 -4.27
N ALA A 48 10.98 0.82 -4.28
CA ALA A 48 10.87 -0.64 -4.17
C ALA A 48 10.31 -1.06 -2.80
N ASP A 49 10.60 -0.32 -1.73
CA ASP A 49 10.13 -0.63 -0.37
C ASP A 49 8.62 -0.44 -0.27
N TYR A 50 8.12 0.69 -0.78
CA TYR A 50 6.69 0.97 -0.83
C TYR A 50 5.95 0.00 -1.75
N ALA A 51 6.49 -0.29 -2.94
CA ALA A 51 5.94 -1.27 -3.88
C ALA A 51 5.83 -2.67 -3.24
N THR A 52 6.87 -3.10 -2.54
CA THR A 52 6.93 -4.41 -1.86
C THR A 52 5.90 -4.46 -0.73
N ALA A 53 5.84 -3.44 0.11
CA ALA A 53 4.87 -3.38 1.20
C ALA A 53 3.42 -3.40 0.70
N TRP A 54 3.12 -2.68 -0.38
CA TRP A 54 1.81 -2.71 -1.01
C TRP A 54 1.48 -4.09 -1.62
N ALA A 55 2.43 -4.72 -2.32
CA ALA A 55 2.24 -6.06 -2.86
C ALA A 55 2.00 -7.11 -1.75
N LEU A 56 2.73 -7.01 -0.64
CA LEU A 56 2.51 -7.86 0.54
C LEU A 56 1.12 -7.64 1.14
N SER A 57 0.59 -6.42 1.14
CA SER A 57 -0.78 -6.15 1.60
C SER A 57 -1.82 -6.88 0.74
N LEU A 58 -1.62 -6.97 -0.57
CA LEU A 58 -2.47 -7.77 -1.45
C LEU A 58 -2.38 -9.26 -1.10
N ALA A 59 -1.18 -9.77 -0.83
CA ALA A 59 -1.01 -11.16 -0.40
C ALA A 59 -1.75 -11.44 0.93
N VAL A 60 -1.76 -10.49 1.86
CA VAL A 60 -2.53 -10.56 3.11
C VAL A 60 -4.03 -10.63 2.82
N PHE A 61 -4.55 -9.79 1.92
CA PHE A 61 -5.98 -9.84 1.57
C PHE A 61 -6.38 -11.14 0.87
N LEU A 62 -5.54 -11.64 -0.04
CA LEU A 62 -5.76 -12.94 -0.69
C LEU A 62 -5.77 -14.07 0.34
N GLY A 63 -4.79 -14.09 1.26
CA GLY A 63 -4.72 -15.07 2.34
C GLY A 63 -5.94 -15.01 3.28
N ALA A 64 -6.38 -13.80 3.64
CA ALA A 64 -7.59 -13.60 4.42
C ALA A 64 -8.84 -14.11 3.69
N GLY A 65 -8.96 -13.83 2.38
CA GLY A 65 -10.06 -14.32 1.55
C GLY A 65 -10.13 -15.85 1.48
N VAL A 66 -8.98 -16.52 1.31
CA VAL A 66 -8.88 -17.98 1.35
C VAL A 66 -9.31 -18.51 2.72
N LEU A 67 -8.81 -17.91 3.80
CA LEU A 67 -9.15 -18.33 5.17
C LEU A 67 -10.65 -18.18 5.45
N VAL A 68 -11.25 -17.05 5.09
CA VAL A 68 -12.69 -16.80 5.20
C VAL A 68 -13.48 -17.82 4.37
N GLY A 69 -13.02 -18.12 3.15
CA GLY A 69 -13.63 -19.12 2.27
C GLY A 69 -13.72 -20.50 2.91
N VAL A 70 -12.65 -20.94 3.60
CA VAL A 70 -12.63 -22.20 4.36
C VAL A 70 -13.57 -22.14 5.56
N LEU A 71 -13.55 -21.05 6.34
CA LEU A 71 -14.36 -20.88 7.53
C LEU A 71 -15.87 -20.85 7.25
N ASN A 72 -16.27 -20.39 6.06
CA ASN A 72 -17.67 -20.37 5.61
C ASN A 72 -18.29 -21.77 5.43
N GLY A 73 -17.53 -22.86 5.57
CA GLY A 73 -18.09 -24.20 5.73
C GLY A 73 -19.07 -24.32 6.91
N ILE A 74 -18.99 -23.41 7.90
CA ILE A 74 -19.95 -23.27 8.99
C ILE A 74 -20.60 -21.88 8.91
N PRO A 75 -21.85 -21.74 8.40
CA PRO A 75 -22.39 -20.46 7.93
C PRO A 75 -22.40 -19.29 8.94
N ILE A 76 -22.62 -19.56 10.24
CA ILE A 76 -22.67 -18.51 11.28
C ILE A 76 -21.28 -18.24 11.87
N LEU A 77 -20.53 -19.29 12.16
CA LEU A 77 -19.20 -19.18 12.73
C LEU A 77 -18.22 -18.55 11.73
N GLY A 78 -18.32 -18.94 10.46
CA GLY A 78 -17.53 -18.41 9.36
C GLY A 78 -17.79 -16.93 9.10
N ALA A 79 -19.05 -16.48 9.20
CA ALA A 79 -19.39 -15.07 9.04
C ALA A 79 -18.75 -14.21 10.15
N ILE A 80 -18.87 -14.64 11.42
CA ILE A 80 -18.33 -13.88 12.56
C ILE A 80 -16.81 -13.88 12.52
N ILE A 81 -16.17 -15.05 12.47
CA ILE A 81 -14.71 -15.15 12.44
C ILE A 81 -14.15 -14.48 11.19
N GLY A 82 -14.82 -14.64 10.05
CA GLY A 82 -14.42 -14.05 8.79
C GLY A 82 -14.38 -12.52 8.84
N ALA A 83 -15.36 -11.89 9.50
CA ALA A 83 -15.34 -10.44 9.71
C ALA A 83 -14.12 -9.99 10.53
N PHE A 84 -13.77 -10.71 11.60
CA PHE A 84 -12.57 -10.41 12.40
C PHE A 84 -11.28 -10.65 11.60
N VAL A 85 -11.18 -11.75 10.87
CA VAL A 85 -10.03 -12.05 10.00
C VAL A 85 -9.82 -10.92 9.00
N PHE A 86 -10.88 -10.47 8.33
CA PHE A 86 -10.77 -9.40 7.35
C PHE A 86 -10.44 -8.04 7.99
N PHE A 87 -10.99 -7.75 9.18
CA PHE A 87 -10.62 -6.57 9.96
C PHE A 87 -9.12 -6.56 10.28
N TYR A 88 -8.57 -7.66 10.80
CA TYR A 88 -7.15 -7.72 11.11
C TYR A 88 -6.27 -7.71 9.86
N ALA A 89 -6.74 -8.27 8.73
CA ALA A 89 -6.07 -8.13 7.44
C ALA A 89 -5.94 -6.65 7.03
N GLN A 90 -7.00 -5.85 7.20
CA GLN A 90 -6.97 -4.40 6.95
C GLN A 90 -5.99 -3.68 7.89
N VAL A 91 -5.92 -4.05 9.16
CA VAL A 91 -4.94 -3.49 10.13
C VAL A 91 -3.51 -3.81 9.72
N VAL A 92 -3.24 -5.05 9.31
CA VAL A 92 -1.91 -5.47 8.83
C VAL A 92 -1.55 -4.73 7.54
N ALA A 93 -2.47 -4.63 6.59
CA ALA A 93 -2.27 -3.89 5.35
C ALA A 93 -1.93 -2.41 5.64
N ALA A 94 -2.68 -1.75 6.53
CA ALA A 94 -2.42 -0.37 6.92
C ALA A 94 -1.02 -0.20 7.54
N ARG A 95 -0.58 -1.16 8.37
CA ARG A 95 0.80 -1.15 8.92
C ARG A 95 1.86 -1.34 7.84
N LEU A 96 1.64 -2.25 6.89
CA LEU A 96 2.55 -2.46 5.77
C LEU A 96 2.68 -1.16 4.96
N TRP A 97 1.57 -0.52 4.61
CA TRP A 97 1.58 0.72 3.85
C TRP A 97 2.34 1.84 4.56
N ALA A 98 2.09 2.05 5.85
CA ALA A 98 2.78 3.06 6.64
C ALA A 98 4.29 2.76 6.79
N GLY A 99 4.65 1.49 7.01
CA GLY A 99 6.05 1.04 7.08
C GLY A 99 6.79 1.26 5.76
N GLY A 100 6.25 0.75 4.65
CA GLY A 100 6.86 0.92 3.33
C GLY A 100 6.94 2.38 2.90
N TYR A 101 6.00 3.22 3.33
CA TYR A 101 6.08 4.67 3.13
C TYR A 101 7.26 5.29 3.90
N ALA A 102 7.40 4.94 5.19
CA ALA A 102 8.47 5.44 6.03
C ALA A 102 9.86 5.00 5.51
N ASP A 103 9.97 3.74 5.07
CA ASP A 103 11.19 3.19 4.48
C ASP A 103 11.55 3.93 3.18
N ALA A 104 10.56 4.17 2.30
CA ALA A 104 10.76 4.95 1.07
C ALA A 104 11.25 6.39 1.34
N ARG A 105 10.72 7.05 2.38
CA ARG A 105 11.18 8.39 2.82
C ARG A 105 12.61 8.35 3.34
N ALA A 106 12.93 7.35 4.17
CA ALA A 106 14.28 7.17 4.71
C ALA A 106 15.32 6.95 3.60
N GLY A 107 15.02 6.08 2.62
CA GLY A 107 15.89 5.83 1.47
C GLY A 107 16.14 7.08 0.63
N THR A 108 15.13 7.93 0.45
CA THR A 108 15.26 9.21 -0.27
C THR A 108 16.17 10.19 0.47
N ALA A 109 16.03 10.28 1.79
CA ALA A 109 16.87 11.14 2.63
C ALA A 109 18.34 10.68 2.64
N GLU A 110 18.57 9.37 2.67
CA GLU A 110 19.91 8.79 2.60
C GLU A 110 20.59 9.04 1.26
N ALA A 111 19.87 8.86 0.14
CA ALA A 111 20.40 9.14 -1.19
C ALA A 111 20.86 10.60 -1.35
N GLY A 112 20.07 11.57 -0.83
CA GLY A 112 20.46 12.99 -0.85
C GLY A 112 21.70 13.29 -0.01
N ARG A 113 21.89 12.60 1.13
CA ARG A 113 23.10 12.75 1.96
C ARG A 113 24.36 12.24 1.26
N LEU A 114 24.24 11.15 0.50
CA LEU A 114 25.37 10.58 -0.24
C LEU A 114 25.83 11.50 -1.38
N ASP A 115 24.89 12.10 -2.11
CA ASP A 115 25.17 13.07 -3.18
C ASP A 115 25.94 14.31 -2.66
N ILE A 116 25.52 14.84 -1.50
CA ILE A 116 26.23 15.95 -0.84
C ILE A 116 27.65 15.53 -0.43
N GLY A 117 27.82 14.31 0.06
CA GLY A 117 29.12 13.77 0.48
C GLY A 117 30.10 13.58 -0.68
N GLU A 118 29.61 13.22 -1.88
CA GLU A 118 30.42 13.09 -3.09
C GLU A 118 30.84 14.47 -3.64
N SER A 119 29.95 15.47 -3.56
CA SER A 119 30.23 16.85 -4.03
C SER A 119 31.36 17.56 -3.26
N ILE A 120 31.62 17.15 -2.02
CA ILE A 120 32.64 17.76 -1.13
C ILE A 120 33.96 16.97 -1.06
N ALA A 121 34.08 15.85 -1.79
CA ALA A 121 35.26 14.98 -1.85
C ALA A 121 36.13 15.27 -3.07
#